data_AF-A0AAW5RZK5-F1
#
_entry.id   AF-A0AAW5RZK5-F1
#
_cell.length_a   1.000
_cell.length_b   1.000
_cell.length_c   1.000
_cell.angle_alpha   90.00
_cell.angle_beta   90.00
_cell.angle_gamma   90.00
#
_symmetry.space_group_name_H-M   'P 1'
#
loop_
_entity.id
_entity.type
_entity.pdbx_description
1 polymer ?
#
loop_
_entity_poly.entity_id
_entity_poly.type
_entity_poly.pdbx_seq_one_letter_code
_entity_poly.pdbx_strand_id
1 'polypeptide(L)'
;MASSYSQDTIVRTSTGEAVTFWVLGALAVIGALGVVLAVNAVYSAMFLAMTMIILAVFYMIQDALFLGVVQVVVYTGAVMMLFLFVLMLIGVDSAESLKETLRGQRVAAVAAGVGFGILLIAAVGNVASGGFAGLTTANANGNVEGLAALIFSRYLWAFELTSALLITAAVGAMVLAHRERFERRKTQRELSQERFRAGGHPTPLPNPGVYARHNAVDVAALLPDGSYSKLSVSPILQSRGGDGKDVAAPEPSPSLSQGGAS
;
A
#
# COMPACT_ATOMS: atom_id res chain seq x y z
N MET A 1 -57.49 -0.80 26.93
CA MET A 1 -56.69 0.44 27.15
C MET A 1 -55.35 0.20 27.86
N ALA A 2 -54.96 -1.05 28.18
CA ALA A 2 -53.68 -1.40 28.82
C ALA A 2 -52.67 -2.08 27.88
N SER A 3 -52.96 -2.15 26.58
CA SER A 3 -52.14 -2.83 25.57
C SER A 3 -51.24 -1.87 24.76
N SER A 4 -51.38 -0.56 24.95
CA SER A 4 -50.60 0.45 24.21
C SER A 4 -49.29 0.82 24.90
N TYR A 5 -49.10 0.50 26.19
CA TYR A 5 -47.89 0.87 26.93
C TYR A 5 -46.71 -0.09 26.71
N SER A 6 -46.94 -1.30 26.17
CA SER A 6 -45.86 -2.28 25.93
C SER A 6 -45.24 -2.19 24.53
N GLN A 7 -45.76 -1.34 23.65
CA GLN A 7 -45.17 -1.10 22.33
C GLN A 7 -44.16 0.06 22.32
N ASP A 8 -44.19 0.95 23.31
CA ASP A 8 -43.27 2.10 23.39
C ASP A 8 -41.85 1.74 23.89
N THR A 9 -41.64 0.51 24.34
CA THR A 9 -40.32 0.04 24.83
C THR A 9 -39.44 -0.53 23.71
N ILE A 10 -39.95 -0.63 22.47
CA ILE A 10 -39.20 -1.14 21.33
C ILE A 10 -38.77 0.09 20.49
N VAL A 11 -37.45 0.28 20.35
CA VAL A 11 -36.78 1.31 19.53
C VAL A 11 -36.67 2.72 20.15
N ARG A 12 -36.02 2.86 21.32
CA ARG A 12 -35.30 4.12 21.63
C ARG A 12 -33.81 3.85 21.65
N THR A 13 -33.11 4.34 20.62
CA THR A 13 -31.65 4.47 20.66
C THR A 13 -31.29 5.26 21.91
N SER A 14 -30.42 4.70 22.75
CA SER A 14 -30.01 5.42 23.95
C SER A 14 -29.28 6.71 23.55
N THR A 15 -29.36 7.76 24.37
CA THR A 15 -28.64 9.01 24.06
C THR A 15 -27.14 8.76 23.85
N GLY A 16 -26.57 7.80 24.60
CA GLY A 16 -25.18 7.37 24.43
C GLY A 16 -24.89 6.70 23.08
N GLU A 17 -25.75 5.80 22.62
CA GLU A 17 -25.63 5.18 21.29
C GLU A 17 -25.75 6.23 20.18
N ALA A 18 -26.71 7.15 20.28
CA ALA A 18 -26.92 8.19 19.28
C ALA A 18 -25.71 9.13 19.17
N VAL A 19 -25.17 9.57 20.31
CA VAL A 19 -23.96 10.41 20.36
C VAL A 19 -22.77 9.64 19.76
N THR A 20 -22.59 8.38 20.15
CA THR A 20 -21.49 7.55 19.65
C THR A 20 -21.60 7.35 18.15
N PHE A 21 -22.81 7.09 17.63
CA PHE A 21 -23.07 6.95 16.19
C PHE A 21 -22.69 8.22 15.41
N TRP A 22 -23.15 9.39 15.83
CA TRP A 22 -22.88 10.63 15.11
C TRP A 22 -21.42 11.06 15.16
N VAL A 23 -20.76 10.88 16.32
CA VAL A 23 -19.34 11.21 16.49
C VAL A 23 -18.47 10.23 15.71
N LEU A 24 -18.61 8.93 15.94
CA LEU A 24 -17.79 7.93 15.27
C LEU A 24 -18.13 7.84 13.77
N GLY A 25 -19.38 8.10 13.39
CA GLY A 25 -19.81 8.08 11.98
C GLY A 25 -19.15 9.17 11.18
N ALA A 26 -19.09 10.39 11.71
CA ALA A 26 -18.34 11.48 11.10
C ALA A 26 -16.84 11.13 10.98
N LEU A 27 -16.25 10.57 12.04
CA LEU A 27 -14.84 10.13 12.02
C LEU A 27 -14.58 9.01 11.01
N ALA A 28 -15.51 8.05 10.84
CA ALA A 28 -15.40 6.99 9.84
C ALA A 28 -15.43 7.55 8.42
N VAL A 29 -16.29 8.53 8.15
CA VAL A 29 -16.35 9.20 6.84
C VAL A 29 -15.06 9.99 6.58
N ILE A 30 -14.56 10.74 7.58
CA ILE A 30 -13.27 11.43 7.50
C ILE A 30 -12.14 10.42 7.23
N GLY A 31 -12.15 9.27 7.91
CA GLY A 31 -11.22 8.18 7.68
C GLY A 31 -11.29 7.65 6.25
N ALA A 32 -12.48 7.30 5.76
CA ALA A 32 -12.67 6.80 4.40
C ALA A 32 -12.21 7.82 3.33
N LEU A 33 -12.49 9.12 3.53
CA LEU A 33 -11.96 10.18 2.67
C LEU A 33 -10.43 10.27 2.79
N GLY A 34 -9.89 10.16 4.00
CA GLY A 34 -8.45 10.15 4.26
C GLY A 34 -7.71 9.03 3.54
N VAL A 35 -8.30 7.84 3.41
CA VAL A 35 -7.72 6.71 2.64
C VAL A 35 -7.47 7.10 1.19
N VAL A 36 -8.41 7.79 0.55
CA VAL A 36 -8.36 8.14 -0.87
C VAL A 36 -7.55 9.41 -1.13
N LEU A 37 -7.58 10.36 -0.19
CA LEU A 37 -6.95 11.68 -0.34
C LEU A 37 -5.49 11.71 0.14
N ALA A 38 -5.06 10.75 0.98
CA ALA A 38 -3.71 10.73 1.52
C ALA A 38 -2.67 10.40 0.43
N VAL A 39 -1.68 11.30 0.29
CA VAL A 39 -0.57 11.14 -0.68
C VAL A 39 0.42 10.06 -0.23
N ASN A 40 0.64 9.92 1.08
CA ASN A 40 1.53 8.88 1.61
C ASN A 40 0.72 7.62 1.94
N ALA A 41 1.17 6.48 1.41
CA ALA A 41 0.49 5.20 1.60
C ALA A 41 0.36 4.81 3.09
N VAL A 42 1.33 5.19 3.92
CA VAL A 42 1.29 4.95 5.37
C VAL A 42 0.13 5.72 6.03
N TYR A 43 -0.07 6.99 5.68
CA TYR A 43 -1.19 7.77 6.21
C TYR A 43 -2.53 7.24 5.70
N SER A 44 -2.62 6.86 4.42
CA SER A 44 -3.80 6.20 3.85
C SER A 44 -4.18 4.94 4.65
N ALA A 45 -3.19 4.09 4.94
CA ALA A 45 -3.42 2.88 5.71
C ALA A 45 -3.80 3.15 7.19
N MET A 46 -3.26 4.20 7.82
CA MET A 46 -3.69 4.62 9.17
C MET A 46 -5.15 5.11 9.18
N PHE A 47 -5.59 5.85 8.17
CA PHE A 47 -6.99 6.25 8.02
C PHE A 47 -7.92 5.04 7.78
N LEU A 48 -7.44 4.04 7.03
CA LEU A 48 -8.18 2.79 6.84
C LEU A 48 -8.29 2.02 8.16
N ALA A 49 -7.22 1.93 8.94
CA ALA A 49 -7.20 1.27 10.24
C ALA A 49 -8.19 1.93 11.21
N MET A 50 -8.19 3.27 11.29
CA MET A 50 -9.15 4.04 12.07
C MET A 50 -10.59 3.70 11.67
N THR A 51 -10.87 3.65 10.36
CA THR A 51 -12.21 3.32 9.85
C THR A 51 -12.62 1.89 10.22
N MET A 52 -11.71 0.92 10.09
CA MET A 52 -11.99 -0.49 10.45
C MET A 52 -12.29 -0.68 11.94
N ILE A 53 -11.60 0.06 12.82
CA ILE A 53 -11.86 0.07 14.27
C ILE A 53 -13.24 0.66 14.56
N ILE A 54 -13.57 1.79 13.93
CA ILE A 54 -14.89 2.41 14.13
C ILE A 54 -16.02 1.48 13.66
N LEU A 55 -15.85 0.78 12.52
CA LEU A 55 -16.81 -0.21 12.06
C LEU A 55 -16.98 -1.36 13.05
N ALA A 56 -15.90 -1.80 13.72
CA ALA A 56 -16.00 -2.81 14.77
C ALA A 56 -16.88 -2.33 15.95
N VAL A 57 -16.72 -1.07 16.35
CA VAL A 57 -17.58 -0.45 17.38
C VAL A 57 -19.03 -0.39 16.91
N PHE A 58 -19.30 -0.04 15.65
CA PHE A 58 -20.65 -0.06 15.09
C PHE A 58 -21.28 -1.46 15.04
N TYR A 59 -20.50 -2.50 14.77
CA TYR A 59 -21.00 -3.87 14.89
C TYR A 59 -21.38 -4.21 16.33
N MET A 60 -20.56 -3.82 17.32
CA MET A 60 -20.88 -4.07 18.73
C MET A 60 -22.13 -3.32 19.19
N ILE A 61 -22.30 -2.06 18.76
CA ILE A 61 -23.48 -1.25 19.10
C ILE A 61 -24.76 -1.81 18.45
N GLN A 62 -24.66 -2.43 17.28
CA GLN A 62 -25.78 -3.08 16.59
C GLN A 62 -26.00 -4.55 17.01
N ASP A 63 -25.58 -4.92 18.22
CA ASP A 63 -25.71 -6.27 18.78
C ASP A 63 -25.00 -7.39 17.97
N ALA A 64 -24.05 -7.05 17.10
CA ALA A 64 -23.27 -8.00 16.30
C ALA A 64 -21.87 -8.25 16.91
N LEU A 65 -21.84 -8.74 18.15
CA LEU A 65 -20.60 -8.85 18.95
C LEU A 65 -19.53 -9.73 18.29
N PHE A 66 -19.89 -10.89 17.73
CA PHE A 66 -18.92 -11.78 17.08
C PHE A 66 -18.27 -11.10 15.87
N LEU A 67 -19.08 -10.44 15.02
CA LEU A 67 -18.59 -9.68 13.87
C LEU A 67 -17.68 -8.53 14.30
N GLY A 68 -18.04 -7.81 15.36
CA GLY A 68 -17.20 -6.76 15.94
C GLY A 68 -15.83 -7.27 16.38
N VAL A 69 -15.78 -8.40 17.09
CA VAL A 69 -14.50 -9.00 17.53
C VAL A 69 -13.67 -9.49 16.34
N VAL A 70 -14.28 -10.18 15.38
CA VAL A 70 -13.61 -10.62 14.15
C VAL A 70 -13.08 -9.43 13.34
N GLN A 71 -13.80 -8.31 13.32
CA GLN A 71 -13.36 -7.07 12.67
C GLN A 71 -12.06 -6.52 13.28
N VAL A 72 -11.93 -6.56 14.60
CA VAL A 72 -10.69 -6.13 15.28
C VAL A 72 -9.57 -7.14 15.03
N VAL A 73 -9.81 -8.43 15.24
CA VAL A 73 -8.75 -9.46 15.18
C VAL A 73 -8.25 -9.68 13.76
N VAL A 74 -9.15 -9.83 12.79
CA VAL A 74 -8.79 -10.22 11.41
C VAL A 74 -8.50 -9.01 10.55
N TYR A 75 -9.45 -8.07 10.41
CA TYR A 75 -9.27 -6.95 9.49
C TYR A 75 -8.27 -5.93 10.03
N THR A 76 -8.45 -5.48 11.27
CA THR A 76 -7.55 -4.49 11.88
C THR A 76 -6.24 -5.13 12.36
N GLY A 77 -6.29 -6.35 12.90
CA GLY A 77 -5.12 -7.06 13.40
C GLY A 77 -4.27 -7.64 12.29
N ALA A 78 -4.76 -8.67 11.59
CA ALA A 78 -3.94 -9.42 10.63
C ALA A 78 -3.79 -8.70 9.27
N VAL A 79 -4.90 -8.34 8.62
CA VAL A 79 -4.91 -7.84 7.24
C VAL A 79 -4.25 -6.48 7.15
N MET A 80 -4.63 -5.54 8.03
CA MET A 80 -4.05 -4.21 8.04
C MET A 80 -2.53 -4.22 8.32
N MET A 81 -2.08 -5.02 9.30
CA MET A 81 -0.66 -5.11 9.62
C MET A 81 0.15 -5.71 8.48
N LEU A 82 -0.38 -6.74 7.80
CA LEU A 82 0.24 -7.29 6.59
C LEU A 82 0.33 -6.22 5.49
N PHE A 83 -0.74 -5.46 5.27
CA PHE A 83 -0.77 -4.41 4.26
C PHE A 83 0.25 -3.30 4.57
N LEU A 84 0.29 -2.82 5.81
CA LEU A 84 1.27 -1.83 6.28
C LEU A 84 2.71 -2.33 6.11
N PHE A 85 2.98 -3.58 6.47
CA PHE A 85 4.29 -4.19 6.34
C PHE A 85 4.72 -4.25 4.87
N VAL A 86 3.84 -4.70 3.98
CA VAL A 86 4.10 -4.77 2.54
C VAL A 86 4.33 -3.38 1.94
N LEU A 87 3.49 -2.40 2.27
CA LEU A 87 3.66 -1.02 1.81
C LEU A 87 5.00 -0.43 2.27
N MET A 88 5.40 -0.70 3.51
CA MET A 88 6.66 -0.22 4.07
C MET A 88 7.87 -0.92 3.43
N LEU A 89 7.79 -2.22 3.15
CA LEU A 89 8.83 -2.97 2.46
C LEU A 89 9.05 -2.52 1.01
N ILE A 90 7.97 -2.20 0.30
CA ILE A 90 8.06 -1.77 -1.10
C ILE A 90 8.76 -0.41 -1.22
N GLY A 91 8.70 0.43 -0.18
CA GLY A 91 9.30 1.76 -0.19
C GLY A 91 8.61 2.65 -1.22
N VAL A 92 7.52 3.29 -0.84
CA VAL A 92 6.81 4.24 -1.71
C VAL A 92 7.52 5.59 -1.71
N ASP A 93 8.46 5.77 -2.64
CA ASP A 93 8.98 7.09 -2.99
C ASP A 93 7.94 7.88 -3.79
N SER A 94 7.94 9.18 -3.51
CA SER A 94 6.80 10.09 -3.62
C SER A 94 6.36 10.47 -5.04
N ALA A 95 5.08 10.83 -5.11
CA ALA A 95 4.44 11.71 -6.10
C ALA A 95 4.56 11.27 -7.56
N GLU A 96 3.75 10.27 -7.94
CA GLU A 96 3.34 10.14 -9.32
C GLU A 96 2.72 11.47 -9.77
N SER A 97 3.33 12.08 -10.79
CA SER A 97 2.88 13.36 -11.36
C SER A 97 1.38 13.28 -11.61
N LEU A 98 0.62 14.29 -11.15
CA LEU A 98 -0.82 14.50 -11.44
C LEU A 98 -1.08 14.82 -12.92
N LYS A 99 -0.29 14.25 -13.83
CA LYS A 99 -0.49 14.35 -15.27
C LYS A 99 -1.62 13.41 -15.63
N GLU A 100 -2.77 13.98 -15.92
CA GLU A 100 -3.87 13.24 -16.52
C GLU A 100 -3.40 12.63 -17.84
N THR A 101 -3.30 11.29 -17.89
CA THR A 101 -3.05 10.55 -19.13
C THR A 101 -4.21 10.70 -20.11
N LEU A 102 -5.44 10.80 -19.57
CA LEU A 102 -6.69 11.03 -20.29
C LEU A 102 -7.34 12.33 -19.82
N ARG A 103 -7.39 13.34 -20.69
CA ARG A 103 -7.98 14.66 -20.37
C ARG A 103 -9.41 14.49 -19.85
N GLY A 104 -9.69 14.98 -18.65
CA GLY A 104 -11.02 14.96 -18.05
C GLY A 104 -11.39 13.69 -17.27
N GLN A 105 -10.48 12.72 -17.17
CA GLN A 105 -10.71 11.49 -16.38
C GLN A 105 -11.05 11.81 -14.92
N ARG A 106 -10.37 12.79 -14.31
CA ARG A 106 -10.59 13.14 -12.91
C ARG A 106 -11.99 13.71 -12.68
N VAL A 107 -12.45 14.58 -13.58
CA VAL A 107 -13.80 15.15 -13.51
C VAL A 107 -14.85 14.06 -13.73
N ALA A 108 -14.65 13.17 -14.71
CA ALA A 108 -15.53 12.04 -14.94
C ALA A 108 -15.58 11.07 -13.74
N ALA A 109 -14.44 10.78 -13.12
CA ALA A 109 -14.36 9.92 -11.93
C ALA A 109 -15.07 10.55 -10.72
N VAL A 110 -14.91 11.86 -10.50
CA VAL A 110 -15.62 12.59 -9.44
C VAL A 110 -17.13 12.60 -9.72
N ALA A 111 -17.54 12.91 -10.95
CA ALA A 111 -18.96 12.90 -11.32
C ALA A 111 -19.60 11.52 -11.16
N ALA A 112 -18.91 10.46 -11.58
CA ALA A 112 -19.35 9.09 -11.41
C ALA A 112 -19.41 8.69 -9.93
N GLY A 113 -18.40 9.04 -9.14
CA GLY A 113 -18.37 8.76 -7.70
C GLY A 113 -19.50 9.46 -6.94
N VAL A 114 -19.74 10.74 -7.22
CA VAL A 114 -20.85 11.51 -6.63
C VAL A 114 -22.20 10.96 -7.10
N GLY A 115 -22.35 10.70 -8.40
CA GLY A 115 -23.57 10.12 -8.97
C GLY A 115 -23.92 8.77 -8.36
N PHE A 116 -22.93 7.89 -8.20
CA PHE A 116 -23.09 6.61 -7.53
C PHE A 116 -23.43 6.77 -6.04
N GLY A 117 -22.80 7.72 -5.34
CA GLY A 117 -23.13 8.04 -3.95
C GLY A 117 -24.57 8.50 -3.77
N ILE A 118 -25.06 9.39 -4.64
CA ILE A 118 -26.47 9.84 -4.62
C ILE A 118 -27.41 8.66 -4.87
N LEU A 119 -27.10 7.81 -5.85
CA LEU A 119 -27.89 6.62 -6.14
C LEU A 119 -27.97 5.68 -4.93
N LEU A 120 -26.86 5.43 -4.25
CA LEU A 120 -26.83 4.61 -3.04
C LEU A 120 -27.64 5.23 -1.90
N ILE A 121 -27.53 6.54 -1.67
CA ILE A 121 -28.31 7.24 -0.64
C ILE A 121 -29.81 7.14 -0.95
N ALA A 122 -30.20 7.33 -2.21
CA ALA A 122 -31.59 7.22 -2.62
C ALA A 122 -32.13 5.79 -2.46
N ALA A 123 -31.34 4.78 -2.85
CA ALA A 123 -31.71 3.37 -2.71
C ALA A 123 -31.85 2.96 -1.24
N VAL A 124 -30.88 3.32 -0.39
CA VAL A 124 -30.93 3.05 1.05
C VAL A 124 -32.09 3.80 1.70
N GLY A 125 -32.32 5.07 1.35
CA GLY A 125 -33.44 5.85 1.86
C GLY A 125 -34.81 5.26 1.49
N ASN A 126 -34.93 4.71 0.28
CA ASN A 126 -36.15 4.02 -0.15
C ASN A 126 -36.40 2.76 0.70
N VAL A 127 -35.38 1.92 0.90
CA VAL A 127 -35.50 0.69 1.70
C VAL A 127 -35.74 1.00 3.18
N ALA A 128 -35.07 2.01 3.73
CA ALA A 128 -35.19 2.42 5.13
C ALA A 128 -36.62 2.86 5.50
N SER A 129 -37.43 3.27 4.52
CA SER A 129 -38.85 3.60 4.72
C SER A 129 -39.73 2.39 5.09
N GLY A 130 -39.27 1.17 4.81
CA GLY A 130 -39.97 -0.09 5.09
C GLY A 130 -39.79 -0.63 6.51
N GLY A 131 -39.02 0.05 7.36
CA GLY A 131 -38.70 -0.38 8.72
C GLY A 131 -37.50 -1.35 8.80
N PHE A 132 -36.91 -1.46 10.00
CA PHE A 132 -35.72 -2.27 10.26
C PHE A 132 -36.08 -3.50 11.10
N ALA A 133 -35.68 -4.69 10.64
CA ALA A 133 -35.95 -5.95 11.33
C ALA A 133 -35.07 -6.19 12.58
N GLY A 134 -34.03 -5.37 12.78
CA GLY A 134 -33.08 -5.51 13.90
C GLY A 134 -32.35 -6.86 13.93
N LEU A 135 -31.58 -7.10 14.99
CA LEU A 135 -30.85 -8.36 15.22
C LEU A 135 -31.36 -9.18 16.41
N THR A 136 -32.35 -8.67 17.15
CA THR A 136 -32.85 -9.28 18.40
C THR A 136 -33.31 -10.73 18.22
N THR A 137 -34.15 -10.99 17.21
CA THR A 137 -34.63 -12.34 16.90
C THR A 137 -33.50 -13.25 16.44
N ALA A 138 -32.58 -12.72 15.62
CA ALA A 138 -31.43 -13.48 15.12
C ALA A 138 -30.44 -13.86 16.24
N ASN A 139 -30.35 -13.02 17.28
CA ASN A 139 -29.45 -13.19 18.42
C ASN A 139 -30.07 -13.95 19.60
N ALA A 140 -31.33 -14.39 19.51
CA ALA A 140 -32.07 -14.97 20.64
C ALA A 140 -31.37 -16.17 21.31
N ASN A 141 -30.61 -16.95 20.54
CA ASN A 141 -29.89 -18.14 21.02
C ASN A 141 -28.37 -17.91 21.19
N GLY A 142 -27.91 -16.67 21.15
CA GLY A 142 -26.49 -16.31 21.13
C GLY A 142 -25.96 -16.04 19.71
N ASN A 143 -25.16 -14.98 19.57
CA ASN A 143 -24.66 -14.52 18.28
C ASN A 143 -23.66 -15.50 17.65
N VAL A 144 -22.81 -16.15 18.47
CA VAL A 144 -21.79 -17.10 17.99
C VAL A 144 -22.42 -18.45 17.63
N GLU A 145 -23.28 -18.95 18.51
CA GLU A 145 -23.97 -20.23 18.37
C GLU A 145 -24.92 -20.22 17.17
N GLY A 146 -25.67 -19.11 17.00
CA GLY A 146 -26.51 -18.90 15.83
C GLY A 146 -25.70 -18.90 14.53
N LEU A 147 -24.60 -18.14 14.48
CA LEU A 147 -23.75 -18.08 13.29
C LEU A 147 -23.11 -19.44 12.97
N ALA A 148 -22.62 -20.16 13.98
CA ALA A 148 -22.07 -21.50 13.83
C ALA A 148 -23.11 -22.48 13.27
N ALA A 149 -24.33 -22.47 13.80
CA ALA A 149 -25.41 -23.31 13.29
C ALA A 149 -25.70 -23.03 11.81
N LEU A 150 -25.75 -21.75 11.41
CA LEU A 150 -25.95 -21.37 10.01
C LEU A 150 -24.77 -21.77 9.10
N ILE A 151 -23.54 -21.57 9.55
CA ILE A 151 -22.32 -21.91 8.80
C ILE A 151 -22.24 -23.41 8.55
N PHE A 152 -22.49 -24.24 9.56
CA PHE A 152 -22.35 -25.70 9.46
C PHE A 152 -23.61 -26.42 8.95
N SER A 153 -24.73 -25.72 8.77
CA SER A 153 -25.94 -26.28 8.15
C SER A 153 -26.17 -25.70 6.76
N ARG A 154 -26.78 -24.50 6.69
CA ARG A 154 -27.22 -23.87 5.44
C ARG A 154 -26.06 -23.42 4.57
N TYR A 155 -24.98 -22.94 5.17
CA TYR A 155 -23.83 -22.34 4.46
C TYR A 155 -22.60 -23.25 4.42
N LEU A 156 -22.76 -24.56 4.61
CA LEU A 156 -21.64 -25.51 4.63
C LEU A 156 -20.80 -25.42 3.35
N TRP A 157 -21.45 -25.34 2.19
CA TRP A 157 -20.74 -25.18 0.91
C TRP A 157 -19.96 -23.87 0.82
N ALA A 158 -20.51 -22.76 1.33
CA ALA A 158 -19.79 -21.49 1.36
C ALA A 158 -18.56 -21.57 2.27
N PHE A 159 -18.66 -22.27 3.40
CA PHE A 159 -17.56 -22.52 4.32
C PHE A 159 -16.45 -23.37 3.67
N GLU A 160 -16.81 -24.48 3.03
CA GLU A 160 -15.86 -25.37 2.34
C GLU A 160 -15.15 -24.65 1.18
N LEU A 161 -15.90 -23.91 0.36
CA LEU A 161 -15.32 -23.11 -0.73
C LEU A 161 -14.39 -22.01 -0.23
N THR A 162 -14.75 -21.35 0.88
CA THR A 162 -13.87 -20.34 1.51
C THR A 162 -12.60 -20.97 2.06
N SER A 163 -12.70 -22.17 2.64
CA SER A 163 -11.54 -22.92 3.14
C SER A 163 -10.60 -23.33 2.01
N ALA A 164 -11.15 -23.84 0.90
CA ALA A 164 -10.38 -24.13 -0.32
C ALA A 164 -9.72 -22.87 -0.88
N LEU A 165 -10.46 -21.74 -0.93
CA LEU A 165 -9.93 -20.44 -1.37
C LEU A 165 -8.73 -20.01 -0.52
N LEU A 166 -8.80 -20.13 0.80
CA LEU A 166 -7.70 -19.76 1.71
C LEU A 166 -6.46 -20.65 1.49
N ILE A 167 -6.64 -21.96 1.30
CA ILE A 167 -5.53 -22.88 0.99
C ILE A 167 -4.90 -22.49 -0.35
N THR A 168 -5.71 -22.28 -1.38
CA THR A 168 -5.22 -21.86 -2.70
C THR A 168 -4.51 -20.52 -2.64
N ALA A 169 -5.03 -19.55 -1.89
CA ALA A 169 -4.41 -18.24 -1.71
C ALA A 169 -3.05 -18.35 -1.00
N ALA A 170 -2.95 -19.19 0.05
CA ALA A 170 -1.70 -19.42 0.77
C ALA A 170 -0.64 -20.09 -0.13
N VAL A 171 -1.02 -21.11 -0.90
CA VAL A 171 -0.13 -21.76 -1.88
C VAL A 171 0.28 -20.76 -2.97
N GLY A 172 -0.68 -20.00 -3.51
CA GLY A 172 -0.42 -18.98 -4.53
C GLY A 172 0.55 -17.90 -4.04
N ALA A 173 0.35 -17.39 -2.82
CA ALA A 173 1.26 -16.43 -2.21
C ALA A 173 2.66 -17.02 -1.98
N MET A 174 2.77 -18.27 -1.52
CA MET A 174 4.05 -18.96 -1.33
C MET A 174 4.80 -19.11 -2.66
N VAL A 175 4.13 -19.59 -3.71
CA VAL A 175 4.74 -19.78 -5.03
C VAL A 175 5.17 -18.44 -5.63
N LEU A 176 4.34 -17.39 -5.51
CA LEU A 176 4.63 -16.08 -6.08
C LEU A 176 5.74 -15.33 -5.32
N ALA A 177 5.82 -15.52 -4.00
CA ALA A 177 6.88 -14.94 -3.17
C ALA A 177 8.20 -15.74 -3.27
N HIS A 178 8.16 -16.98 -3.76
CA HIS A 178 9.36 -17.80 -3.91
C HIS A 178 10.22 -17.28 -5.06
N ARG A 179 11.34 -16.64 -4.71
CA ARG A 179 12.38 -16.28 -5.68
C ARG A 179 13.32 -17.47 -5.89
N GLU A 180 13.12 -18.21 -6.97
CA GLU A 180 14.13 -19.16 -7.44
C GLU A 180 15.38 -18.40 -7.88
N ARG A 181 16.52 -18.76 -7.29
CA ARG A 181 17.83 -18.31 -7.77
C ARG A 181 18.28 -19.31 -8.83
N PHE A 182 18.14 -18.94 -10.10
CA PHE A 182 18.57 -19.77 -11.23
C PHE A 182 20.08 -20.04 -11.23
N GLU A 183 20.88 -19.22 -10.54
CA GLU A 183 22.30 -19.44 -10.38
C GLU A 183 22.65 -19.84 -8.95
N ARG A 184 23.50 -20.86 -8.81
CA ARG A 184 24.11 -21.18 -7.51
C ARG A 184 24.93 -19.98 -7.06
N ARG A 185 24.72 -19.53 -5.82
CA ARG A 185 25.55 -18.48 -5.20
C ARG A 185 27.00 -18.96 -5.27
N LYS A 186 27.84 -18.24 -6.03
CA LYS A 186 29.26 -18.55 -6.15
C LYS A 186 29.90 -18.54 -4.76
N THR A 187 30.69 -19.56 -4.49
CA THR A 187 31.46 -19.66 -3.25
C THR A 187 32.56 -18.59 -3.23
N GLN A 188 33.07 -18.26 -2.04
CA GLN A 188 34.18 -17.31 -1.90
C GLN A 188 35.42 -17.77 -2.70
N ARG A 189 35.65 -19.09 -2.79
CA ARG A 189 36.74 -19.68 -3.59
C ARG A 189 36.54 -19.46 -5.09
N GLU A 190 35.33 -19.69 -5.61
CA GLU A 190 35.00 -19.44 -7.03
C GLU A 190 35.15 -17.96 -7.38
N LEU A 191 34.63 -17.05 -6.54
CA LEU A 191 34.80 -15.61 -6.71
C LEU A 191 36.27 -15.19 -6.70
N SER A 192 37.08 -15.79 -5.82
CA SER A 192 38.52 -15.56 -5.80
C SER A 192 39.18 -16.05 -7.09
N GLN A 193 38.84 -17.25 -7.58
CA GLN A 193 39.42 -17.80 -8.81
C GLN A 193 39.05 -16.96 -10.04
N GLU A 194 37.79 -16.53 -10.17
CA GLU A 194 37.36 -15.64 -11.27
C GLU A 194 38.14 -14.33 -11.28
N ARG A 195 38.50 -13.82 -10.09
CA ARG A 195 39.28 -12.61 -9.94
C ARG A 195 40.70 -12.71 -10.51
N PHE A 196 41.30 -13.90 -10.46
CA PHE A 196 42.67 -14.17 -10.93
C PHE A 196 42.74 -14.88 -12.30
N ARG A 197 41.59 -15.22 -12.92
CA ARG A 197 41.56 -15.74 -14.29
C ARG A 197 41.94 -14.65 -15.30
N ALA A 198 42.37 -15.06 -16.50
CA ALA A 198 42.66 -14.12 -17.59
C ALA A 198 41.41 -13.25 -17.89
N GLY A 199 41.56 -11.92 -17.81
CA GLY A 199 40.46 -10.95 -17.93
C GLY A 199 39.76 -10.58 -16.60
N GLY A 200 40.07 -11.26 -15.50
CA GLY A 200 39.65 -10.90 -14.14
C GLY A 200 40.47 -9.74 -13.56
N HIS A 201 39.93 -9.09 -12.51
CA HIS A 201 40.56 -7.94 -11.86
C HIS A 201 40.96 -8.30 -10.43
N PRO A 202 42.25 -8.57 -10.12
CA PRO A 202 42.74 -8.97 -8.79
C PRO A 202 42.35 -8.02 -7.65
N THR A 203 42.27 -6.73 -7.97
CA THR A 203 41.89 -5.67 -7.05
C THR A 203 40.41 -5.31 -7.20
N PRO A 204 39.78 -4.75 -6.15
CA PRO A 204 38.46 -4.14 -6.29
C PRO A 204 38.45 -3.10 -7.42
N LEU A 205 37.31 -2.98 -8.10
CA LEU A 205 37.13 -1.93 -9.10
C LEU A 205 37.25 -0.55 -8.42
N PRO A 206 37.82 0.45 -9.10
CA PRO A 206 37.92 1.80 -8.56
C PRO A 206 36.51 2.35 -8.29
N ASN A 207 36.32 3.05 -7.18
CA ASN A 207 35.06 3.70 -6.90
C ASN A 207 34.79 4.82 -7.93
N PRO A 208 33.53 5.10 -8.29
CA PRO A 208 33.17 6.29 -9.07
C PRO A 208 33.72 7.58 -8.45
N GLY A 209 34.01 8.58 -9.28
CA GLY A 209 34.39 9.93 -8.84
C GLY A 209 35.78 10.08 -8.20
N VAL A 210 36.55 9.00 -8.01
CA VAL A 210 37.90 9.08 -7.44
C VAL A 210 38.82 9.89 -8.35
N TYR A 211 39.44 10.95 -7.81
CA TYR A 211 40.24 11.95 -8.53
C TYR A 211 39.50 12.75 -9.62
N ALA A 212 38.18 12.58 -9.76
CA ALA A 212 37.36 13.43 -10.62
C ALA A 212 37.01 14.75 -9.91
N ARG A 213 36.58 15.75 -10.69
CA ARG A 213 36.15 17.05 -10.14
C ARG A 213 34.87 16.98 -9.30
N HIS A 214 34.10 15.89 -9.44
CA HIS A 214 32.85 15.66 -8.70
C HIS A 214 32.81 14.23 -8.18
N ASN A 215 32.45 14.07 -6.90
CA ASN A 215 32.27 12.79 -6.24
C ASN A 215 30.81 12.34 -6.37
N ALA A 216 30.46 11.75 -7.50
CA ALA A 216 29.13 11.23 -7.78
C ALA A 216 29.19 9.82 -8.39
N VAL A 217 28.12 9.05 -8.20
CA VAL A 217 28.06 7.60 -8.54
C VAL A 217 28.03 7.33 -10.05
N ASP A 218 27.67 8.33 -10.83
CA ASP A 218 27.61 8.35 -12.29
C ASP A 218 28.88 8.92 -12.92
N VAL A 219 29.82 9.47 -12.14
CA VAL A 219 31.06 10.07 -12.64
C VAL A 219 32.20 9.05 -12.66
N ALA A 220 32.89 8.93 -13.79
CA ALA A 220 34.03 8.02 -13.93
C ALA A 220 35.25 8.51 -13.12
N ALA A 221 35.99 7.57 -12.53
CA ALA A 221 37.24 7.86 -11.83
C ALA A 221 38.32 8.32 -12.82
N LEU A 222 39.19 9.24 -12.38
CA LEU A 222 40.30 9.76 -13.18
C LEU A 222 41.55 8.91 -12.96
N LEU A 223 42.18 8.49 -14.06
CA LEU A 223 43.44 7.74 -14.06
C LEU A 223 44.64 8.70 -13.94
N PRO A 224 45.83 8.20 -13.55
CA PRO A 224 47.04 9.03 -13.44
C PRO A 224 47.47 9.69 -14.76
N ASP A 225 47.01 9.17 -15.90
CA ASP A 225 47.25 9.73 -17.24
C ASP A 225 46.21 10.81 -17.65
N GLY A 226 45.27 11.13 -16.75
CA GLY A 226 44.19 12.09 -16.99
C GLY A 226 43.00 11.51 -17.78
N SER A 227 43.01 10.22 -18.12
CA SER A 227 41.89 9.57 -18.79
C SER A 227 40.83 9.07 -17.80
N TYR A 228 39.61 8.79 -18.28
CA TYR A 228 38.51 8.30 -17.44
C TYR A 228 38.44 6.77 -17.44
N SER A 229 38.34 6.18 -16.24
CA SER A 229 38.18 4.74 -16.07
C SER A 229 36.73 4.32 -16.29
N LYS A 230 36.46 3.59 -17.38
CA LYS A 230 35.13 3.02 -17.67
C LYS A 230 34.71 1.94 -16.68
N LEU A 231 35.66 1.39 -15.93
CA LEU A 231 35.44 0.31 -14.98
C LEU A 231 34.89 0.79 -13.63
N SER A 232 34.95 2.09 -13.34
CA SER A 232 34.49 2.63 -12.07
C SER A 232 32.97 2.84 -12.03
N VAL A 233 32.33 3.05 -13.18
CA VAL A 233 30.88 3.34 -13.27
C VAL A 233 30.12 2.06 -13.58
N SER A 234 28.98 1.86 -12.91
CA SER A 234 28.11 0.71 -13.16
C SER A 234 27.60 0.68 -14.61
N PRO A 235 27.61 -0.48 -15.30
CA PRO A 235 27.05 -0.62 -16.65
C PRO A 235 25.59 -0.17 -16.79
N ILE A 236 24.81 -0.25 -15.70
CA ILE A 236 23.40 0.18 -15.65
C ILE A 236 23.27 1.70 -15.77
N LEU A 237 24.25 2.45 -15.24
CA LEU A 237 24.26 3.91 -15.34
C LEU A 237 24.72 4.35 -16.74
N GLN A 238 25.65 3.61 -17.34
CA GLN A 238 26.10 3.83 -18.72
C GLN A 238 24.95 3.63 -19.73
N SER A 239 24.10 2.61 -19.54
CA SER A 239 22.96 2.39 -20.44
C SER A 239 21.84 3.43 -20.31
N ARG A 240 21.81 4.21 -19.22
CA ARG A 240 20.88 5.34 -19.01
C ARG A 240 21.38 6.67 -19.59
N GLY A 241 22.47 6.67 -20.36
CA GLY A 241 23.10 7.86 -20.92
C GLY A 241 24.08 8.55 -19.96
N GLY A 242 24.42 7.91 -18.84
CA GLY A 242 25.49 8.34 -17.95
C GLY A 242 26.83 7.80 -18.44
N ASP A 243 27.41 8.41 -19.46
CA ASP A 243 28.72 8.02 -20.01
C ASP A 243 29.87 8.29 -19.01
N GLY A 244 29.56 8.91 -17.86
CA GLY A 244 30.50 9.37 -16.84
C GLY A 244 31.40 10.51 -17.29
N LYS A 245 31.15 11.06 -18.49
CA LYS A 245 31.86 12.18 -19.11
C LYS A 245 31.09 13.50 -19.06
N ASP A 246 29.78 13.45 -18.84
CA ASP A 246 28.86 14.58 -19.05
C ASP A 246 28.67 15.47 -17.83
N VAL A 247 29.78 15.94 -17.27
CA VAL A 247 29.79 17.24 -16.58
C VAL A 247 30.96 18.03 -17.13
N ALA A 248 30.68 18.76 -18.22
CA ALA A 248 31.46 19.82 -18.86
C ALA A 248 32.97 19.80 -18.55
N ALA A 249 33.76 19.37 -19.54
CA ALA A 249 35.08 19.98 -19.72
C ALA A 249 34.86 21.51 -19.75
N PRO A 250 35.52 22.31 -18.89
CA PRO A 250 35.45 23.75 -19.02
C PRO A 250 36.01 24.07 -20.39
N GLU A 251 35.33 24.94 -21.13
CA GLU A 251 35.84 25.43 -22.41
C GLU A 251 37.32 25.81 -22.25
N PRO A 252 38.18 25.45 -23.21
CA PRO A 252 39.58 25.85 -23.15
C PRO A 252 39.59 27.38 -23.06
N SER A 253 40.17 27.90 -21.97
CA SER A 253 40.37 29.33 -21.79
C SER A 253 40.97 29.91 -23.07
N PRO A 254 40.42 31.00 -23.63
CA PRO A 254 40.93 31.57 -24.87
C PRO A 254 42.42 31.83 -24.69
N SER A 255 43.20 31.30 -25.62
CA SER A 255 44.65 31.49 -25.65
C SER A 255 44.93 32.98 -25.56
N LEU A 256 45.67 33.37 -24.52
CA LEU A 256 46.27 34.70 -24.46
C LEU A 256 47.26 34.79 -25.62
N SER A 257 46.79 35.38 -26.73
CA SER A 257 47.63 35.77 -27.84
C SER A 257 48.68 36.75 -27.32
N GLN A 258 49.93 36.44 -27.68
CA GLN A 258 51.13 37.25 -27.50
C GLN A 258 50.86 38.76 -27.53
N GLY A 259 51.25 39.43 -26.44
CA GLY A 259 51.51 40.87 -26.41
C GLY A 259 52.98 41.09 -26.06
N GLY A 260 53.86 40.78 -27.02
CA GLY A 260 55.26 41.19 -26.99
C GLY A 260 55.39 42.64 -27.48
N ALA A 261 56.21 43.40 -26.77
CA ALA A 261 56.50 44.82 -26.92
C ALA A 261 56.81 45.32 -28.35
N SER A 262 56.26 46.50 -28.67
CA SER A 262 56.97 47.65 -29.27
C SER A 262 56.11 48.91 -29.16
#